data_AF-B4D7Y9-F1
#
_entry.id   AF-B4D7Y9-F1
#
_cell.length_a   1.000
_cell.length_b   1.000
_cell.length_c   1.000
_cell.angle_alpha   90.00
_cell.angle_beta   90.00
_cell.angle_gamma   90.00
#
_symmetry.space_group_name_H-M   'P 1'
#
loop_
_entity.id
_entity.type
_entity.pdbx_description
1 polymer ?
#
loop_
_entity_poly.entity_id
_entity_poly.type
_entity_poly.pdbx_seq_one_letter_code
_entity_poly.pdbx_strand_id
1 'polypeptide(L)'
;MKLRHALPFTLLIAALPLYAAKKEKSTKEESAKSDAAQQGWLDWRGPFQTGVSLEKGLPDKIDAKKPLWTADFPGQSAPVISNGKLYIMGYLGEGADLQEGVGCFDADTGKMEWKQLFNDFLSDVIYLRYANSSPGIDPETGNVYIQNSSGIFAAFTADGKLLWKHSMMEEYGRMTFPNNRTASPLIDKGPGHHPRHHRGVGILRCARRSLLRVR
;
A
#
# COMPACT_ATOMS: atom_id res chain seq x y z
N MET A 1 9.58 -53.72 62.05
CA MET A 1 9.15 -53.77 60.64
C MET A 1 10.09 -52.92 59.79
N LYS A 2 11.08 -53.55 59.17
CA LYS A 2 11.96 -52.98 58.13
C LYS A 2 12.11 -54.09 57.11
N LEU A 3 11.83 -53.85 55.83
CA LEU A 3 12.53 -54.52 54.75
C LEU A 3 12.49 -53.65 53.50
N ARG A 4 13.64 -53.64 52.83
CA ARG A 4 14.11 -52.66 51.86
C ARG A 4 13.61 -52.95 50.45
N HIS A 5 13.48 -51.89 49.66
CA HIS A 5 13.19 -51.90 48.23
C HIS A 5 14.43 -52.30 47.43
N ALA A 6 14.26 -53.17 46.43
CA ALA A 6 15.11 -53.25 45.24
C ALA A 6 14.34 -54.02 44.16
N LEU A 7 14.10 -53.39 43.00
CA LEU A 7 13.71 -54.07 41.76
C LEU A 7 14.48 -53.39 40.62
N PRO A 8 15.17 -54.17 39.76
CA PRO A 8 16.08 -53.63 38.77
C PRO A 8 15.41 -53.37 37.41
N PHE A 9 16.07 -52.49 36.69
CA PHE A 9 15.89 -52.10 35.29
C PHE A 9 16.05 -53.31 34.35
N THR A 10 15.15 -53.51 33.38
CA THR A 10 15.50 -54.29 32.17
C THR A 10 14.80 -53.70 30.94
N LEU A 11 15.65 -53.45 29.96
CA LEU A 11 15.49 -52.71 28.71
C LEU A 11 14.64 -53.51 27.71
N LEU A 12 13.57 -52.92 27.17
CA LEU A 12 12.84 -53.49 26.04
C LEU A 12 13.25 -52.76 24.75
N ILE A 13 14.02 -53.44 23.90
CA ILE A 13 14.32 -53.02 22.53
C ILE A 13 13.13 -53.46 21.67
N ALA A 14 12.41 -52.51 21.07
CA ALA A 14 11.39 -52.78 20.06
C ALA A 14 11.76 -52.09 18.75
N ALA A 15 11.79 -52.89 17.69
CA ALA A 15 12.26 -52.59 16.36
C ALA A 15 11.46 -51.48 15.66
N LEU A 16 12.17 -50.61 14.95
CA LEU A 16 11.64 -49.63 14.01
C LEU A 16 11.05 -50.32 12.76
N PRO A 17 9.85 -49.92 12.29
CA PRO A 17 9.51 -50.09 10.88
C PRO A 17 10.14 -48.96 10.06
N LEU A 18 10.88 -49.33 9.02
CA LEU A 18 11.25 -48.46 7.89
C LEU A 18 9.97 -47.88 7.28
N TYR A 19 9.65 -46.62 7.55
CA TYR A 19 8.63 -45.90 6.79
C TYR A 19 9.30 -45.10 5.68
N ALA A 20 9.00 -45.48 4.44
CA ALA A 20 9.48 -44.81 3.24
C ALA A 20 9.01 -43.34 3.22
N ALA A 21 9.97 -42.41 3.15
CA ALA A 21 9.70 -40.99 2.98
C ALA A 21 9.06 -40.74 1.61
N LYS A 22 7.75 -40.51 1.60
CA LYS A 22 7.02 -40.02 0.42
C LYS A 22 7.38 -38.55 0.25
N LYS A 23 8.11 -38.23 -0.82
CA LYS A 23 8.52 -36.86 -1.18
C LYS A 23 7.28 -36.09 -1.62
N GLU A 24 6.64 -35.39 -0.69
CA GLU A 24 5.60 -34.42 -1.01
C GLU A 24 6.24 -33.26 -1.77
N LYS A 25 5.96 -33.23 -3.07
CA LYS A 25 6.35 -32.13 -3.95
C LYS A 25 5.41 -30.98 -3.64
N SER A 26 5.79 -30.17 -2.64
CA SER A 26 5.19 -28.86 -2.39
C SER A 26 5.43 -28.00 -3.63
N THR A 27 4.48 -28.02 -4.58
CA THR A 27 4.35 -27.00 -5.61
C THR A 27 3.99 -25.69 -4.90
N LYS A 28 5.02 -24.95 -4.50
CA LYS A 28 4.91 -23.50 -4.40
C LYS A 28 4.67 -23.01 -5.83
N GLU A 29 3.43 -22.68 -6.15
CA GLU A 29 3.18 -21.66 -7.17
C GLU A 29 3.70 -20.34 -6.59
N GLU A 30 5.00 -20.16 -6.74
CA GLU A 30 5.63 -18.86 -6.66
C GLU A 30 5.11 -18.10 -7.88
N SER A 31 4.09 -17.26 -7.66
CA SER A 31 3.56 -16.33 -8.65
C SER A 31 4.75 -15.61 -9.26
N ALA A 32 5.05 -15.90 -10.53
CA ALA A 32 6.11 -15.23 -11.25
C ALA A 32 5.83 -13.73 -11.20
N LYS A 33 6.65 -12.98 -10.45
CA LYS A 33 6.69 -11.53 -10.55
C LYS A 33 7.03 -11.23 -12.01
N SER A 34 6.07 -10.73 -12.76
CA SER A 34 6.33 -10.24 -14.10
C SER A 34 7.27 -9.05 -13.98
N ASP A 35 8.45 -9.13 -14.59
CA ASP A 35 9.38 -8.00 -14.80
C ASP A 35 8.84 -6.95 -15.80
N ALA A 36 7.53 -6.98 -16.10
CA ALA A 36 6.87 -5.96 -16.90
C ALA A 36 6.77 -4.67 -16.07
N ALA A 37 7.30 -3.57 -16.60
CA ALA A 37 7.10 -2.25 -16.03
C ALA A 37 5.60 -1.98 -15.89
N GLN A 38 5.19 -1.43 -14.75
CA GLN A 38 3.79 -1.09 -14.49
C GLN A 38 3.30 -0.07 -15.52
N GLN A 39 2.11 -0.31 -16.05
CA GLN A 39 1.49 0.57 -17.04
C GLN A 39 0.30 1.31 -16.43
N GLY A 40 0.08 2.54 -16.88
CA GLY A 40 -1.05 3.37 -16.47
C GLY A 40 -0.66 4.77 -15.96
N TRP A 41 -1.53 5.34 -15.13
CA TRP A 41 -1.39 6.65 -14.51
C TRP A 41 -0.87 6.50 -13.07
N LEU A 42 0.44 6.35 -12.92
CA LEU A 42 1.07 5.89 -11.67
C LEU A 42 1.24 6.97 -10.58
N ASP A 43 1.16 8.24 -10.97
CA ASP A 43 1.29 9.40 -10.08
C ASP A 43 0.14 10.38 -10.34
N TRP A 44 -0.23 11.18 -9.33
CA TRP A 44 -1.38 12.09 -9.41
C TRP A 44 -1.33 13.14 -10.53
N ARG A 45 -0.14 13.46 -11.06
CA ARG A 45 0.05 14.38 -12.22
C ARG A 45 0.41 13.65 -13.51
N GLY A 46 0.33 12.32 -13.53
CA GLY A 46 0.70 11.51 -14.67
C GLY A 46 2.21 11.41 -14.91
N PRO A 47 2.62 10.69 -15.96
CA PRO A 47 4.02 10.32 -16.19
C PRO A 47 4.98 11.50 -16.42
N PHE A 48 4.46 12.63 -16.90
CA PHE A 48 5.25 13.86 -17.14
C PHE A 48 5.06 14.91 -16.06
N GLN A 49 4.30 14.62 -15.01
CA GLN A 49 3.97 15.57 -13.95
C GLN A 49 3.30 16.86 -14.46
N THR A 50 2.53 16.77 -15.54
CA THR A 50 1.82 17.90 -16.17
C THR A 50 0.32 17.89 -15.91
N GLY A 51 -0.25 16.75 -15.51
CA GLY A 51 -1.70 16.54 -15.44
C GLY A 51 -2.37 16.32 -16.79
N VAL A 52 -1.60 16.03 -17.85
CA VAL A 52 -2.11 15.83 -19.23
C VAL A 52 -2.05 14.36 -19.62
N SER A 53 -3.15 13.83 -20.16
CA SER A 53 -3.20 12.48 -20.72
C SER A 53 -2.73 12.43 -22.18
N LEU A 54 -2.02 11.35 -22.51
CA LEU A 54 -1.59 11.05 -23.88
C LEU A 54 -2.58 10.17 -24.65
N GLU A 55 -3.65 9.72 -24.00
CA GLU A 55 -4.65 8.86 -24.62
C GLU A 55 -5.35 9.55 -25.78
N LYS A 56 -5.71 8.76 -26.79
CA LYS A 56 -6.34 9.21 -28.03
C LYS A 56 -7.61 8.41 -28.26
N GLY A 57 -8.52 8.94 -29.09
CA GLY A 57 -9.81 8.29 -29.36
C GLY A 57 -10.79 8.39 -28.18
N LEU A 58 -10.59 9.40 -27.32
CA LEU A 58 -11.52 9.71 -26.23
C LEU A 58 -12.83 10.30 -26.80
N PRO A 59 -13.97 10.05 -26.14
CA PRO A 59 -15.24 10.62 -26.58
C PRO A 59 -15.22 12.16 -26.48
N ASP A 60 -15.74 12.84 -27.50
CA ASP A 60 -15.83 14.32 -27.52
C ASP A 60 -16.83 14.86 -26.47
N LYS A 61 -17.75 14.02 -25.99
CA LYS A 61 -18.78 14.37 -25.01
C LYS A 61 -18.93 13.25 -23.98
N ILE A 62 -19.00 13.64 -22.72
CA ILE A 62 -19.26 12.74 -21.59
C ILE A 62 -20.63 13.10 -21.00
N ASP A 63 -21.52 12.11 -20.85
CA ASP A 63 -22.80 12.28 -20.15
C ASP A 63 -22.63 11.91 -18.67
N ALA A 64 -22.50 12.93 -17.83
CA ALA A 64 -22.35 12.74 -16.38
C ALA A 64 -23.55 12.05 -15.71
N LYS A 65 -24.73 11.99 -16.36
CA LYS A 65 -25.90 11.26 -15.84
C LYS A 65 -25.83 9.76 -16.09
N LYS A 66 -24.88 9.30 -16.91
CA LYS A 66 -24.69 7.90 -17.29
C LYS A 66 -23.22 7.51 -17.10
N PRO A 67 -22.72 7.52 -15.86
CA PRO A 67 -21.37 7.03 -15.58
C PRO A 67 -21.29 5.53 -15.91
N LEU A 68 -20.11 5.06 -16.31
CA LEU A 68 -19.86 3.61 -16.45
C LEU A 68 -20.04 2.91 -15.10
N TRP A 69 -19.54 3.54 -14.03
CA TRP A 69 -19.73 3.10 -12.65
C TRP A 69 -19.48 4.27 -11.69
N THR A 70 -19.94 4.12 -10.44
CA THR A 70 -19.70 5.04 -9.33
C THR A 70 -19.40 4.24 -8.07
N ALA A 71 -18.54 4.78 -7.20
CA ALA A 71 -18.21 4.18 -5.91
C ALA A 71 -18.29 5.21 -4.78
N ASP A 72 -18.94 4.85 -3.68
CA ASP A 72 -19.05 5.69 -2.49
C ASP A 72 -17.77 5.58 -1.65
N PHE A 73 -16.81 6.45 -1.95
CA PHE A 73 -15.55 6.53 -1.23
C PHE A 73 -15.08 7.99 -1.16
N PRO A 74 -15.53 8.76 -0.15
CA PRO A 74 -15.31 10.19 -0.11
C PRO A 74 -13.84 10.55 0.15
N GLY A 75 -13.35 11.59 -0.50
CA GLY A 75 -11.98 12.07 -0.40
C GLY A 75 -11.69 13.18 -1.42
N GLN A 76 -10.53 13.85 -1.28
CA GLN A 76 -10.07 14.90 -2.22
C GLN A 76 -8.87 14.42 -3.06
N SER A 77 -8.62 13.12 -3.06
CA SER A 77 -7.51 12.48 -3.76
C SER A 77 -7.75 12.46 -5.26
N ALA A 78 -6.68 12.61 -6.03
CA ALA A 78 -6.69 12.15 -7.42
C ALA A 78 -6.52 10.63 -7.43
N PRO A 79 -7.25 9.89 -8.28
CA PRO A 79 -7.01 8.47 -8.49
C PRO A 79 -5.72 8.25 -9.29
N VAL A 80 -5.07 7.12 -9.03
CA VAL A 80 -3.97 6.58 -9.84
C VAL A 80 -4.33 5.18 -10.32
N ILE A 81 -3.87 4.80 -11.51
CA ILE A 81 -4.22 3.53 -12.14
C ILE A 81 -2.96 2.77 -12.51
N SER A 82 -2.90 1.49 -12.14
CA SER A 82 -1.84 0.57 -12.55
C SER A 82 -2.43 -0.79 -12.91
N ASN A 83 -2.15 -1.25 -14.14
CA ASN A 83 -2.54 -2.58 -14.65
C ASN A 83 -4.02 -2.95 -14.36
N GLY A 84 -4.96 -2.05 -14.66
CA GLY A 84 -6.39 -2.29 -14.47
C GLY A 84 -6.90 -2.10 -13.03
N LYS A 85 -6.04 -1.74 -12.08
CA LYS A 85 -6.42 -1.40 -10.70
C LYS A 85 -6.35 0.10 -10.48
N LEU A 86 -7.42 0.68 -9.93
CA LEU A 86 -7.50 2.06 -9.51
C LEU A 86 -7.24 2.16 -8.00
N TYR A 87 -6.38 3.07 -7.60
CA TYR A 87 -6.10 3.38 -6.20
C TYR A 87 -6.41 4.83 -5.92
N ILE A 88 -7.07 5.09 -4.80
CA ILE A 88 -7.47 6.43 -4.39
C ILE A 88 -7.50 6.52 -2.86
N MET A 89 -7.11 7.67 -2.31
CA MET A 89 -7.29 7.90 -0.87
C MET A 89 -8.74 8.30 -0.58
N GLY A 90 -9.24 7.88 0.58
CA GLY A 90 -10.55 8.26 1.07
C GLY A 90 -10.69 8.04 2.56
N TYR A 91 -11.86 8.41 3.08
CA TYR A 91 -12.20 8.24 4.48
C TYR A 91 -13.60 7.65 4.65
N LEU A 92 -13.83 6.99 5.78
CA LEU A 92 -15.12 6.40 6.16
C LEU A 92 -15.33 6.57 7.67
N GLY A 93 -16.59 6.52 8.10
CA GLY A 93 -16.93 6.74 9.50
C GLY A 93 -16.97 8.22 9.87
N GLU A 94 -17.25 8.48 11.14
CA GLU A 94 -17.43 9.82 11.71
C GLU A 94 -16.95 9.82 13.15
N GLY A 95 -16.66 10.99 13.73
CA GLY A 95 -16.30 11.08 15.14
C GLY A 95 -15.02 10.31 15.47
N ALA A 96 -15.09 9.53 16.56
CA ALA A 96 -13.99 8.70 17.03
C ALA A 96 -13.71 7.48 16.14
N ASP A 97 -14.66 7.09 15.28
CA ASP A 97 -14.54 5.94 14.37
C ASP A 97 -14.15 6.36 12.95
N LEU A 98 -13.83 7.64 12.74
CA LEU A 98 -13.33 8.12 11.46
C LEU A 98 -12.03 7.41 11.10
N GLN A 99 -11.98 6.84 9.90
CA GLN A 99 -10.80 6.20 9.34
C GLN A 99 -10.45 6.79 8.00
N GLU A 100 -9.15 6.92 7.72
CA GLU A 100 -8.63 7.37 6.43
C GLU A 100 -7.60 6.36 5.91
N GLY A 101 -7.56 6.19 4.60
CA GLY A 101 -6.55 5.38 3.95
C GLY A 101 -6.81 5.23 2.47
N VAL A 102 -6.47 4.06 1.93
CA VAL A 102 -6.52 3.79 0.49
C VAL A 102 -7.53 2.71 0.16
N GLY A 103 -8.29 2.94 -0.90
CA GLY A 103 -9.12 1.94 -1.56
C GLY A 103 -8.50 1.51 -2.88
N CYS A 104 -8.60 0.22 -3.18
CA CYS A 104 -8.29 -0.35 -4.49
C CYS A 104 -9.57 -0.87 -5.13
N PHE A 105 -9.77 -0.49 -6.39
CA PHE A 105 -10.93 -0.82 -7.19
C PHE A 105 -10.49 -1.40 -8.52
N ASP A 106 -11.29 -2.31 -9.05
CA ASP A 106 -11.21 -2.69 -10.46
C ASP A 106 -11.59 -1.47 -11.32
N ALA A 107 -10.70 -1.06 -12.23
CA ALA A 107 -10.84 0.19 -12.98
C ALA A 107 -12.00 0.17 -13.99
N ASP A 108 -12.38 -1.01 -14.49
CA ASP A 108 -13.41 -1.16 -15.50
C ASP A 108 -14.81 -1.27 -14.88
N THR A 109 -14.91 -1.88 -13.70
CA THR A 109 -16.19 -2.18 -13.04
C THR A 109 -16.48 -1.29 -11.82
N GLY A 110 -15.46 -0.64 -11.25
CA GLY A 110 -15.59 0.12 -10.01
C GLY A 110 -15.76 -0.73 -8.75
N LYS A 111 -15.60 -2.06 -8.86
CA LYS A 111 -15.72 -2.97 -7.72
C LYS A 111 -14.54 -2.79 -6.78
N MET A 112 -14.80 -2.52 -5.50
CA MET A 112 -13.76 -2.50 -4.48
C MET A 112 -13.16 -3.90 -4.31
N GLU A 113 -11.85 -4.02 -4.53
CA GLU A 113 -11.12 -5.26 -4.32
C GLU A 113 -10.58 -5.36 -2.90
N TRP A 114 -10.01 -4.27 -2.40
CA TRP A 114 -9.48 -4.19 -1.05
C TRP A 114 -9.40 -2.74 -0.58
N LYS A 115 -9.31 -2.54 0.74
CA LYS A 115 -9.03 -1.24 1.35
C LYS A 115 -8.16 -1.38 2.58
N GLN A 116 -7.35 -0.38 2.85
CA GLN A 116 -6.49 -0.28 4.03
C GLN A 116 -6.75 1.06 4.69
N LEU A 117 -7.45 1.05 5.82
CA LEU A 117 -7.88 2.23 6.55
C LEU A 117 -7.25 2.25 7.93
N PHE A 118 -6.95 3.45 8.40
CA PHE A 118 -6.40 3.71 9.72
C PHE A 118 -7.30 4.67 10.46
N ASN A 119 -7.57 4.40 11.72
CA ASN A 119 -8.28 5.35 12.58
C ASN A 119 -7.54 6.69 12.54
N ASP A 120 -8.31 7.76 12.47
CA ASP A 120 -7.77 9.07 12.75
C ASP A 120 -7.39 9.15 14.24
N PHE A 121 -6.20 9.68 14.51
CA PHE A 121 -5.69 9.86 15.85
C PHE A 121 -4.93 11.17 15.91
N LEU A 122 -5.12 11.92 17.01
CA LEU A 122 -4.35 13.12 17.32
C LEU A 122 -4.30 14.16 16.18
N SER A 123 -5.32 14.19 15.32
CA SER A 123 -5.43 15.18 14.24
C SER A 123 -6.41 16.28 14.62
N ASP A 124 -6.08 17.50 14.20
CA ASP A 124 -6.92 18.69 14.28
C ASP A 124 -7.61 18.99 12.93
N VAL A 125 -7.56 18.03 11.99
CA VAL A 125 -8.10 18.16 10.64
C VAL A 125 -9.63 18.17 10.70
N ILE A 126 -10.25 19.12 10.01
CA ILE A 126 -11.72 19.16 9.92
C ILE A 126 -12.22 18.06 8.96
N TYR A 127 -13.36 17.43 9.27
CA TYR A 127 -13.95 16.30 8.53
C TYR A 127 -13.98 16.43 7.01
N LEU A 128 -14.20 17.63 6.47
CA LEU A 128 -14.29 17.85 5.03
C LEU A 128 -12.93 17.90 4.31
N ARG A 129 -11.81 17.75 5.02
CA ARG A 129 -10.46 17.94 4.50
C ARG A 129 -9.57 16.69 4.57
N TYR A 130 -10.14 15.51 4.74
CA TYR A 130 -9.38 14.26 4.71
C TYR A 130 -9.11 13.80 3.28
N ALA A 131 -8.11 12.91 3.14
CA ALA A 131 -7.72 12.28 1.89
C ALA A 131 -7.32 13.28 0.79
N ASN A 132 -6.58 14.34 1.15
CA ASN A 132 -6.02 15.30 0.19
C ASN A 132 -4.76 14.78 -0.51
N SER A 133 -4.09 13.80 0.09
CA SER A 133 -2.97 13.10 -0.54
C SER A 133 -3.49 12.15 -1.60
N SER A 134 -2.66 11.86 -2.61
CA SER A 134 -2.93 10.84 -3.61
C SER A 134 -1.88 9.73 -3.53
N PRO A 135 -2.24 8.46 -3.79
CA PRO A 135 -1.26 7.38 -3.78
C PRO A 135 -0.21 7.60 -4.88
N GLY A 136 0.99 7.06 -4.67
CA GLY A 136 2.03 6.93 -5.68
C GLY A 136 2.35 5.45 -5.91
N ILE A 137 2.54 5.04 -7.16
CA ILE A 137 2.81 3.65 -7.52
C ILE A 137 4.23 3.53 -8.05
N ASP A 138 5.01 2.61 -7.49
CA ASP A 138 6.35 2.34 -8.03
C ASP A 138 6.24 1.58 -9.37
N PRO A 139 6.76 2.16 -10.48
CA PRO A 139 6.69 1.56 -11.81
C PRO A 139 7.44 0.24 -11.95
N GLU A 140 8.36 -0.08 -11.04
CA GLU A 140 9.14 -1.33 -11.07
C GLU A 140 8.48 -2.44 -10.27
N THR A 141 7.92 -2.12 -9.11
CA THR A 141 7.41 -3.13 -8.17
C THR A 141 5.89 -3.25 -8.15
N GLY A 142 5.16 -2.21 -8.58
CA GLY A 142 3.71 -2.12 -8.39
C GLY A 142 3.30 -1.86 -6.94
N ASN A 143 4.26 -1.54 -6.07
CA ASN A 143 3.95 -1.19 -4.69
C ASN A 143 3.27 0.18 -4.63
N VAL A 144 2.27 0.30 -3.76
CA VAL A 144 1.45 1.49 -3.56
C VAL A 144 1.91 2.20 -2.29
N TYR A 145 2.24 3.48 -2.40
CA TYR A 145 2.70 4.33 -1.31
C TYR A 145 1.66 5.38 -1.02
N ILE A 146 1.36 5.59 0.26
CA ILE A 146 0.36 6.54 0.69
C ILE A 146 0.84 7.37 1.86
N GLN A 147 0.26 8.55 2.01
CA GLN A 147 0.35 9.32 3.23
C GLN A 147 -1.05 9.81 3.61
N ASN A 148 -1.52 9.50 4.80
CA ASN A 148 -2.80 9.99 5.28
C ASN A 148 -2.65 11.31 6.08
N SER A 149 -3.77 11.89 6.48
CA SER A 149 -3.85 13.17 7.19
C SER A 149 -3.29 13.08 8.61
N SER A 150 -3.51 11.94 9.30
CA SER A 150 -2.94 11.64 10.62
C SER A 150 -1.43 11.36 10.61
N GLY A 151 -0.78 11.41 9.44
CA GLY A 151 0.67 11.28 9.34
C GLY A 151 1.16 9.83 9.28
N ILE A 152 0.30 8.87 9.01
CA ILE A 152 0.72 7.53 8.60
C ILE A 152 1.30 7.58 7.19
N PHE A 153 2.54 7.13 7.06
CA PHE A 153 3.19 6.87 5.79
C PHE A 153 3.37 5.36 5.63
N ALA A 154 2.79 4.77 4.58
CA ALA A 154 2.74 3.31 4.44
C ALA A 154 2.96 2.86 3.00
N ALA A 155 3.42 1.61 2.86
CA ALA A 155 3.53 0.93 1.58
C ALA A 155 2.78 -0.40 1.58
N PHE A 156 2.15 -0.70 0.45
CA PHE A 156 1.39 -1.92 0.23
C PHE A 156 1.81 -2.60 -1.08
N THR A 157 1.61 -3.91 -1.18
CA THR A 157 1.62 -4.60 -2.47
C THR A 157 0.38 -4.20 -3.30
N ALA A 158 0.38 -4.52 -4.59
CA ALA A 158 -0.80 -4.34 -5.45
C ALA A 158 -2.05 -5.07 -4.91
N ASP A 159 -1.85 -6.18 -4.18
CA ASP A 159 -2.92 -6.96 -3.53
C ASP A 159 -3.34 -6.42 -2.15
N GLY A 160 -2.80 -5.28 -1.72
CA GLY A 160 -3.17 -4.63 -0.46
C GLY A 160 -2.49 -5.17 0.78
N LYS A 161 -1.44 -5.99 0.65
CA LYS A 161 -0.65 -6.46 1.79
C LYS A 161 0.27 -5.36 2.28
N LEU A 162 0.19 -5.02 3.57
CA LEU A 162 1.10 -4.06 4.19
C LEU A 162 2.56 -4.56 4.13
N LEU A 163 3.45 -3.70 3.61
CA LEU A 163 4.89 -3.94 3.55
C LEU A 163 5.59 -3.30 4.74
N TRP A 164 5.30 -2.03 4.99
CA TRP A 164 5.80 -1.27 6.13
C TRP A 164 4.90 -0.07 6.40
N LYS A 165 5.04 0.49 7.61
CA LYS A 165 4.30 1.67 8.08
C LYS A 165 5.20 2.50 9.00
N HIS A 166 5.20 3.80 8.78
CA HIS A 166 5.93 4.79 9.58
C HIS A 166 4.97 5.85 10.12
N SER A 167 5.24 6.31 11.34
CA SER A 167 4.51 7.44 11.94
C SER A 167 5.30 8.72 11.68
N MET A 168 4.79 9.57 10.78
CA MET A 168 5.46 10.83 10.45
C MET A 168 5.48 11.79 11.64
N MET A 169 4.52 11.67 12.55
CA MET A 169 4.46 12.49 13.77
C MET A 169 5.56 12.06 14.75
N GLU A 170 5.68 10.76 15.02
CA GLU A 170 6.62 10.23 16.01
C GLU A 170 8.06 10.23 15.50
N GLU A 171 8.28 9.84 14.25
CA GLU A 171 9.63 9.65 13.70
C GLU A 171 10.25 10.95 13.19
N TYR A 172 9.42 11.90 12.74
CA TYR A 172 9.89 13.10 12.03
C TYR A 172 9.28 14.41 12.56
N GLY A 173 8.46 14.37 13.61
CA GLY A 173 7.85 15.57 14.20
C GLY A 173 6.86 16.29 13.28
N ARG A 174 6.24 15.58 12.32
CA ARG A 174 5.17 16.17 11.48
C ARG A 174 4.02 16.64 12.40
N MET A 175 3.54 17.84 12.14
CA MET A 175 2.31 18.36 12.74
C MET A 175 1.15 18.28 11.76
N THR A 176 -0.05 18.06 12.27
CA THR A 176 -1.29 18.27 11.53
C THR A 176 -1.71 19.73 11.65
N PHE A 177 -2.58 20.17 10.73
CA PHE A 177 -3.18 21.49 10.78
C PHE A 177 -4.65 21.39 10.39
N PRO A 178 -5.52 22.30 10.85
CA PRO A 178 -6.97 22.18 10.59
C PRO A 178 -7.33 22.27 9.11
N ASN A 179 -6.45 22.88 8.30
CA ASN A 179 -6.63 23.00 6.85
C ASN A 179 -6.15 21.78 6.05
N ASN A 180 -5.60 20.76 6.71
CA ASN A 180 -4.88 19.61 6.16
C ASN A 180 -3.80 19.98 5.12
N ARG A 181 -2.55 19.62 5.41
CA ARG A 181 -1.43 19.77 4.46
C ARG A 181 -0.69 18.46 4.34
N THR A 182 -1.28 17.56 3.57
CA THR A 182 -0.69 16.24 3.31
C THR A 182 -0.16 16.18 1.88
N ALA A 183 1.13 15.87 1.76
CA ALA A 183 1.76 15.69 0.47
C ALA A 183 1.42 14.32 -0.11
N SER A 184 1.34 14.25 -1.44
CA SER A 184 1.32 12.98 -2.17
C SER A 184 2.74 12.43 -2.25
N PRO A 185 2.98 11.14 -1.93
CA PRO A 185 4.25 10.49 -2.18
C PRO A 185 4.63 10.59 -3.66
N LEU A 186 5.91 10.86 -3.95
CA LEU A 186 6.46 10.84 -5.30
C LEU A 186 7.66 9.90 -5.34
N ILE A 187 7.67 8.97 -6.29
CA ILE A 187 8.81 8.07 -6.54
C ILE A 187 9.78 8.77 -7.48
N ASP A 188 10.92 9.23 -6.95
CA ASP A 188 12.01 9.79 -7.77
C ASP A 188 13.01 8.70 -8.18
N LYS A 189 13.15 8.49 -9.48
CA LYS A 189 14.25 7.70 -10.05
C LYS A 189 15.44 8.65 -10.13
N GLY A 190 16.51 8.32 -9.40
CA GLY A 190 17.71 9.16 -9.28
C GLY A 190 18.28 9.69 -10.61
N PRO A 191 19.24 10.62 -10.56
CA PRO A 191 19.48 11.61 -11.61
C PRO A 191 19.67 10.99 -13.00
N GLY A 192 18.66 11.19 -13.85
CA GLY A 192 18.63 10.78 -15.26
C GLY A 192 17.47 11.37 -16.07
N HIS A 193 16.44 11.92 -15.43
CA HIS A 193 15.31 12.58 -16.10
C HIS A 193 14.69 13.66 -15.21
N HIS A 194 15.09 14.92 -15.36
CA HIS A 194 14.46 16.04 -14.66
C HIS A 194 14.47 17.33 -15.47
N PRO A 195 13.32 17.97 -15.72
CA PRO A 195 13.18 19.41 -15.64
C PRO A 195 13.07 19.81 -14.16
N ARG A 196 13.88 20.80 -13.77
CA ARG A 196 14.01 21.32 -12.41
C ARG A 196 12.79 22.15 -11.98
N HIS A 197 12.60 22.18 -10.65
CA HIS A 197 11.86 23.14 -9.81
C HIS A 197 10.37 22.88 -9.55
N HIS A 198 10.08 22.26 -8.40
CA HIS A 198 9.05 22.75 -7.46
C HIS A 198 9.44 22.42 -6.01
N ARG A 199 9.48 23.44 -5.15
CA ARG A 199 9.65 23.32 -3.70
C ARG A 199 8.33 22.85 -3.10
N GLY A 200 8.34 21.73 -2.38
CA GLY A 200 7.20 21.23 -1.61
C GLY A 200 6.88 19.74 -1.73
N VAL A 201 7.62 18.99 -2.56
CA VAL A 201 7.37 17.55 -2.74
C VAL A 201 8.14 16.76 -1.67
N GLY A 202 7.43 15.93 -0.91
CA GLY A 202 8.04 14.85 -0.14
C GLY A 202 8.62 13.83 -1.11
N ILE A 203 9.87 14.04 -1.52
CA ILE A 203 10.56 13.16 -2.45
C ILE A 203 10.80 11.84 -1.72
N LEU A 204 10.08 10.79 -2.11
CA LEU A 204 10.44 9.43 -1.75
C LEU A 204 11.61 9.05 -2.64
N ARG A 205 12.83 9.35 -2.19
CA ARG A 205 14.01 8.68 -2.75
C ARG A 205 13.86 7.22 -2.38
N CYS A 206 13.52 6.42 -3.38
CA CYS A 206 13.39 4.97 -3.30
C CYS A 206 14.39 4.41 -2.27
N ALA A 207 13.85 3.83 -1.20
CA ALA A 207 14.58 3.31 -0.04
C ALA A 207 15.40 2.04 -0.38
N ARG A 208 16.05 2.01 -1.55
CA ARG A 208 16.90 0.90 -1.99
C ARG A 208 18.33 0.96 -1.43
N ARG A 209 18.76 2.06 -0.80
CA ARG A 209 20.15 2.20 -0.31
C ARG A 209 20.34 2.53 1.17
N SER A 210 19.30 2.93 1.90
CA SER A 210 19.48 3.40 3.28
C SER A 210 19.07 2.40 4.36
N LEU A 211 18.35 1.32 4.03
CA LEU A 211 17.95 0.27 4.98
C LEU A 211 19.02 -0.83 5.19
N LEU A 212 20.23 -0.68 4.63
CA LEU A 212 21.37 -1.57 4.90
C LEU A 212 22.33 -1.05 5.98
N ARG A 213 22.02 0.07 6.65
CA ARG A 213 22.78 0.55 7.83
C ARG A 213 21.83 0.85 8.99
N VAL A 214 21.22 -0.21 9.53
CA VAL A 214 20.87 -0.26 10.95
C VAL A 214 21.41 -1.58 11.49
N ARG A 215 22.66 -1.52 11.93
CA ARG A 215 23.23 -2.31 13.03
C ARG A 215 23.76 -1.32 14.04
#